data_AF-A0AAP2HE43-F1
#
_entry.id   AF-A0AAP2HE43-F1
#
_cell.length_a   1.000
_cell.length_b   1.000
_cell.length_c   1.000
_cell.angle_alpha   90.00
_cell.angle_beta   90.00
_cell.angle_gamma   90.00
#
_symmetry.space_group_name_H-M   'P 1'
#
loop_
_entity.id
_entity.type
_entity.pdbx_description
1 polymer ?
#
loop_
_entity_poly.entity_id
_entity_poly.type
_entity_poly.pdbx_seq_one_letter_code
_entity_poly.pdbx_strand_id
1 'polypeptide(L)'
;MNTPDDRKPTPDDPPGERSGWRSLDVLRLEAEWQAQERALEQERRGVPLDRADSRLAEYRLIARALRAPAMEPVPYDLTAQIVRHVEGTPAVGELLERWLLRALTAAFVLAALSAMVAYGAQWTPAFADLWPQLSPASADWAGLLIGCLAVSLAWQGVVRLMRQESGGTLGLA
;
A
#
# COMPACT_ATOMS: atom_id res chain seq x y z
N MET A 1 7.38 3.43 -12.75
CA MET A 1 6.16 4.00 -12.14
C MET A 1 6.61 4.79 -10.92
N ASN A 2 6.59 6.11 -10.97
CA ASN A 2 7.11 6.98 -9.91
C ASN A 2 5.93 7.38 -9.02
N THR A 3 5.77 6.72 -7.88
CA THR A 3 4.70 7.01 -6.92
C THR A 3 5.11 8.21 -6.07
N PRO A 4 4.22 9.18 -5.78
CA PRO A 4 4.51 10.27 -4.86
C PRO A 4 4.95 9.75 -3.48
N ASP A 5 6.09 10.22 -2.97
CA ASP A 5 6.64 9.83 -1.67
C ASP A 5 5.94 10.58 -0.52
N ASP A 6 5.03 9.89 0.17
CA ASP A 6 4.19 10.38 1.29
C ASP A 6 4.93 10.50 2.66
N ARG A 7 6.26 10.57 2.67
CA ARG A 7 7.03 10.66 3.93
C ARG A 7 6.76 11.97 4.69
N LYS A 8 6.36 11.86 5.96
CA LYS A 8 6.28 13.00 6.89
C LYS A 8 7.69 13.50 7.28
N PRO A 9 7.92 14.82 7.32
CA PRO A 9 9.23 15.38 7.66
C PRO A 9 9.60 15.06 9.11
N THR A 10 10.87 14.70 9.33
CA THR A 10 11.44 14.43 10.66
C THR A 10 12.07 15.68 11.25
N PRO A 11 12.13 15.85 12.59
CA PRO A 11 12.67 17.05 13.24
C PRO A 11 14.14 17.36 12.90
N ASP A 12 14.88 16.35 12.45
CA ASP A 12 16.30 16.46 12.06
C ASP A 12 16.50 16.76 10.57
N ASP A 13 15.41 16.91 9.79
CA ASP A 13 15.53 17.37 8.41
C ASP A 13 15.93 18.85 8.38
N PRO A 14 16.87 19.26 7.50
CA PRO A 14 17.23 20.66 7.36
C PRO A 14 15.97 21.48 7.07
N PRO A 15 15.72 22.58 7.81
CA PRO A 15 14.46 23.31 7.72
C PRO A 15 14.31 23.92 6.33
N GLY A 16 13.33 23.42 5.57
CA GLY A 16 12.69 24.18 4.49
C GLY A 16 13.01 23.83 3.04
N GLU A 17 14.03 23.02 2.71
CA GLU A 17 14.36 22.81 1.29
C GLU A 17 13.76 21.54 0.64
N ARG A 18 13.46 20.48 1.40
CA ARG A 18 13.10 19.17 0.82
C ARG A 18 11.67 19.05 0.27
N SER A 19 10.75 19.97 0.61
CA SER A 19 9.37 19.91 0.13
C SER A 19 9.17 20.66 -1.20
N GLY A 20 10.00 21.66 -1.50
CA GLY A 20 9.89 22.47 -2.71
C GLY A 20 10.23 21.68 -3.99
N TRP A 21 11.29 20.87 -3.95
CA TRP A 21 11.68 20.06 -5.10
C TRP A 21 10.67 18.94 -5.41
N ARG A 22 10.14 18.28 -4.37
CA ARG A 22 9.09 17.26 -4.51
C ARG A 22 7.77 17.83 -5.00
N SER A 23 7.37 19.03 -4.57
CA SER A 23 6.16 19.67 -5.08
C SER A 23 6.32 20.09 -6.54
N LEU A 24 7.50 20.54 -6.96
CA LEU A 24 7.80 20.83 -8.37
C LEU A 24 7.75 19.56 -9.23
N ASP A 25 8.27 18.43 -8.74
CA ASP A 25 8.18 17.14 -9.44
C ASP A 25 6.72 16.67 -9.58
N VAL A 26 5.92 16.81 -8.54
CA VAL A 26 4.48 16.49 -8.56
C VAL A 26 3.73 17.40 -9.53
N LEU A 27 4.00 18.71 -9.53
CA LEU A 27 3.40 19.66 -10.46
C LEU A 27 3.81 19.40 -11.90
N ARG A 28 5.08 19.01 -12.13
CA ARG A 28 5.57 18.60 -13.44
C ARG A 28 4.89 17.31 -13.91
N LEU A 29 4.75 16.32 -13.03
CA LEU A 29 4.08 15.06 -13.34
C LEU A 29 2.60 15.28 -13.66
N GLU A 30 1.92 16.13 -12.90
CA GLU A 30 0.54 16.52 -13.16
C GLU A 30 0.40 17.23 -14.51
N ALA A 31 1.30 18.18 -14.82
CA ALA A 31 1.30 18.85 -16.12
C ALA A 31 1.54 17.88 -17.29
N GLU A 32 2.38 16.86 -17.09
CA GLU A 32 2.63 15.80 -18.06
C GLU A 32 1.43 14.88 -18.22
N TRP A 33 0.77 14.49 -17.13
CA TRP A 33 -0.44 13.68 -17.15
C TRP A 33 -1.58 14.40 -17.88
N GLN A 34 -1.79 15.69 -17.57
CA GLN A 34 -2.79 16.53 -18.23
C GLN A 34 -2.50 16.69 -19.74
N ALA A 35 -1.23 16.73 -20.15
CA ALA A 35 -0.87 16.78 -21.56
C ALA A 35 -1.19 15.48 -22.31
N GLN A 36 -1.00 14.33 -21.65
CA GLN A 36 -1.35 13.02 -22.20
C GLN A 36 -2.86 12.82 -22.30
N GLU A 37 -3.61 13.23 -21.28
CA GLU A 37 -5.07 13.11 -21.27
C GLU A 37 -5.71 13.98 -22.37
N ARG A 38 -5.22 15.21 -22.53
CA ARG A 38 -5.62 16.10 -23.63
C ARG A 38 -5.28 15.52 -25.00
N ALA A 39 -4.10 14.90 -25.16
CA ALA A 39 -3.74 14.23 -26.41
C ALA A 39 -4.69 13.07 -26.74
N LEU A 40 -5.07 12.27 -25.74
CA LEU A 40 -6.02 11.16 -25.87
C LEU A 40 -7.42 11.67 -26.25
N GLU A 41 -7.90 12.73 -25.58
CA GLU A 41 -9.21 13.33 -25.85
C GLU A 41 -9.28 13.98 -27.24
N GLN A 42 -8.22 14.67 -27.67
CA GLN A 42 -8.14 15.25 -29.01
C GLN A 42 -8.08 14.19 -30.12
N GLU A 43 -7.40 13.07 -29.88
CA GLU A 43 -7.39 11.92 -30.79
C GLU A 43 -8.79 11.28 -30.90
N ARG A 44 -9.51 11.12 -29.76
CA ARG A 44 -10.92 10.68 -29.74
C ARG A 44 -11.85 11.59 -30.53
N ARG A 45 -11.64 12.91 -30.41
CA ARG A 45 -12.46 13.93 -31.09
C ARG A 45 -12.07 14.17 -32.56
N GLY A 46 -11.00 13.55 -33.04
CA GLY A 46 -10.53 13.73 -34.42
C GLY A 46 -10.02 15.14 -34.74
N VAL A 47 -9.59 15.91 -33.74
CA VAL A 47 -9.13 17.30 -33.92
C VAL A 47 -7.87 17.33 -34.80
N PRO A 48 -7.74 18.24 -35.79
CA PRO A 48 -6.51 18.38 -36.59
C PRO A 48 -5.26 18.57 -35.72
N LEU A 49 -4.10 18.13 -36.19
CA LEU A 49 -2.83 18.35 -35.50
C LEU A 49 -2.44 19.82 -35.60
N ASP A 50 -2.32 20.50 -34.46
CA ASP A 50 -1.69 21.81 -34.40
C ASP A 50 -0.16 21.64 -34.42
N ARG A 51 0.53 22.37 -35.31
CA ARG A 51 1.99 22.35 -35.42
C ARG A 51 2.67 23.11 -34.27
N ALA A 52 1.93 23.94 -33.54
CA ALA A 52 2.47 24.70 -32.42
C ALA A 52 2.87 23.80 -31.23
N ASP A 53 2.20 22.66 -31.05
CA ASP A 53 2.39 21.76 -29.91
C ASP A 53 3.04 20.43 -30.31
N SER A 54 4.35 20.47 -30.58
CA SER A 54 5.15 19.28 -30.95
C SER A 54 5.06 18.13 -29.93
N ARG A 55 5.00 18.45 -28.64
CA ARG A 55 4.88 17.46 -27.55
C ARG A 55 3.53 16.75 -27.55
N LEU A 56 2.46 17.47 -27.89
CA LEU A 56 1.12 16.91 -27.95
C LEU A 56 0.95 16.04 -29.21
N ALA A 57 1.62 16.40 -30.31
CA ALA A 57 1.70 15.58 -31.51
C ALA A 57 2.37 14.21 -31.25
N GLU A 58 3.45 14.19 -30.45
CA GLU A 58 4.11 12.94 -30.04
C GLU A 58 3.19 12.04 -29.22
N TYR A 59 2.53 12.58 -28.19
CA TYR A 59 1.57 11.81 -27.38
C TYR A 59 0.38 11.30 -28.20
N ARG A 60 -0.06 12.03 -29.22
CA ARG A 60 -1.11 11.57 -30.14
C ARG A 60 -0.65 10.41 -31.03
N LEU A 61 0.61 10.39 -31.46
CA LEU A 61 1.17 9.26 -32.20
C LEU A 61 1.20 7.99 -31.33
N ILE A 62 1.61 8.13 -30.06
CA ILE A 62 1.61 7.04 -29.09
C ILE A 62 0.17 6.56 -28.84
N ALA A 63 -0.76 7.47 -28.58
CA ALA A 63 -2.18 7.12 -28.38
C ALA A 63 -2.77 6.38 -29.59
N ARG A 64 -2.43 6.82 -30.81
CA ARG A 64 -2.84 6.15 -32.05
C ARG A 64 -2.20 4.77 -32.21
N ALA A 65 -0.92 4.62 -31.86
CA ALA A 65 -0.22 3.33 -31.92
C ALA A 65 -0.80 2.33 -30.90
N LEU A 66 -1.19 2.78 -29.72
CA LEU A 66 -1.87 1.97 -28.71
C LEU A 66 -3.31 1.59 -29.10
N ARG A 67 -3.97 2.43 -29.89
CA ARG A 67 -5.34 2.18 -30.41
C ARG A 67 -5.37 1.32 -31.66
N ALA A 68 -4.32 1.34 -32.46
CA ALA A 68 -4.18 0.41 -33.56
C ALA A 68 -4.21 -1.00 -32.95
N PRO A 69 -5.16 -1.87 -33.36
CA PRO A 69 -5.20 -3.22 -32.84
C PRO A 69 -3.84 -3.85 -33.12
N ALA A 70 -3.14 -4.30 -32.07
CA ALA A 70 -1.93 -5.06 -32.21
C ALA A 70 -2.28 -6.26 -33.10
N MET A 71 -1.78 -6.24 -34.34
CA MET A 71 -2.04 -7.29 -35.33
C MET A 71 -1.38 -8.62 -34.92
N GLU A 72 -0.56 -8.61 -33.88
CA GLU A 72 0.05 -9.79 -33.28
C GLU A 72 -0.83 -10.35 -32.16
N PRO A 73 -1.12 -11.66 -32.19
CA PRO A 73 -1.87 -12.31 -31.13
C PRO A 73 -1.12 -12.14 -29.81
N VAL A 74 -1.83 -11.63 -28.79
CA VAL A 74 -1.31 -11.53 -27.43
C VAL A 74 -0.87 -12.94 -26.99
N PRO A 75 0.39 -13.12 -26.56
CA PRO A 75 0.87 -14.44 -26.15
C PRO A 75 0.04 -14.94 -24.98
N TYR A 76 -0.38 -16.21 -25.07
CA TYR A 76 -1.27 -16.85 -24.10
C TYR A 76 -0.77 -16.74 -22.64
N ASP A 77 0.55 -16.64 -22.46
CA ASP A 77 1.22 -16.60 -21.16
C ASP A 77 1.61 -15.19 -20.68
N LEU A 78 1.14 -14.11 -21.33
CA LEU A 78 1.49 -12.74 -20.91
C LEU A 78 1.13 -12.50 -19.44
N THR A 79 -0.04 -12.96 -19.01
CA THR A 79 -0.50 -12.84 -17.63
C THR A 79 0.44 -13.56 -16.67
N ALA A 80 0.90 -14.77 -17.03
CA ALA A 80 1.83 -15.53 -16.21
C ALA A 80 3.23 -14.88 -16.15
N GLN A 81 3.68 -14.26 -17.24
CA GLN A 81 4.94 -13.52 -17.28
C GLN A 81 4.89 -12.25 -16.43
N ILE A 82 3.79 -11.50 -16.49
CA ILE A 82 3.58 -10.32 -15.65
C ILE A 82 3.55 -10.70 -14.17
N VAL A 83 2.79 -11.75 -13.82
CA VAL A 83 2.72 -12.23 -12.43
C VAL A 83 4.10 -12.63 -11.91
N ARG A 84 4.88 -13.41 -12.68
CA ARG A 84 6.25 -13.78 -12.28
C ARG A 84 7.19 -12.59 -12.15
N HIS A 85 7.06 -11.59 -13.01
CA HIS A 85 7.89 -10.39 -12.95
C HIS A 85 7.58 -9.52 -11.73
N VAL A 86 6.29 -9.38 -11.40
CA VAL A 86 5.82 -8.64 -10.22
C VAL A 86 6.16 -9.39 -8.93
N GLU A 87 5.95 -10.70 -8.87
CA GLU A 87 6.30 -11.53 -7.71
C GLU A 87 7.82 -11.62 -7.47
N GLY A 88 8.63 -11.58 -8.54
CA GLY A 88 10.09 -11.65 -8.47
C GLY A 88 10.78 -10.35 -8.07
N THR A 89 10.05 -9.22 -8.01
CA THR A 89 10.63 -7.92 -7.68
C THR A 89 10.11 -7.45 -6.32
N PRO A 90 10.67 -7.92 -5.19
CA PRO A 90 10.36 -7.31 -3.90
C PRO A 90 10.84 -5.86 -3.93
N ALA A 91 9.91 -4.93 -4.03
CA ALA A 91 10.24 -3.51 -3.92
C ALA A 91 10.85 -3.30 -2.53
N VAL A 92 12.05 -2.71 -2.46
CA VAL A 92 12.74 -2.38 -1.19
C VAL A 92 11.81 -1.62 -0.23
N GLY A 93 10.85 -0.87 -0.77
CA GLY A 93 9.77 -0.21 -0.03
C GLY A 93 8.90 -1.15 0.81
N GLU A 94 8.55 -2.35 0.32
CA GLU A 94 7.71 -3.29 1.06
C GLU A 94 8.42 -3.87 2.29
N LEU A 95 9.73 -4.14 2.19
CA LEU A 95 10.50 -4.64 3.34
C LEU A 95 10.62 -3.57 4.42
N LEU A 96 10.86 -2.32 4.01
CA LEU A 96 10.92 -1.17 4.90
C LEU A 96 9.56 -0.90 5.57
N GLU A 97 8.47 -0.93 4.81
CA GLU A 97 7.11 -0.75 5.31
C GLU A 97 6.75 -1.81 6.36
N ARG A 98 7.03 -3.09 6.06
CA ARG A 98 6.80 -4.19 7.02
C ARG A 98 7.62 -4.01 8.29
N TRP A 99 8.86 -3.55 8.18
CA TRP A 99 9.71 -3.26 9.35
C TRP A 99 9.16 -2.10 10.16
N LEU A 100 8.72 -1.02 9.51
CA LEU A 100 8.15 0.15 10.17
C LEU A 100 6.86 -0.19 10.90
N LEU A 101 5.97 -0.96 10.28
CA LEU A 101 4.73 -1.43 10.91
C LEU A 101 5.00 -2.32 12.13
N ARG A 102 6.01 -3.19 12.06
CA ARG A 102 6.43 -4.02 13.20
C ARG A 102 7.00 -3.16 14.33
N ALA A 103 7.88 -2.21 14.02
CA ALA A 103 8.45 -1.31 15.00
C ALA A 103 7.36 -0.45 15.68
N LEU A 104 6.42 0.07 14.90
CA LEU A 104 5.29 0.83 15.40
C LEU A 104 4.40 -0.01 16.32
N THR A 105 4.10 -1.26 15.92
CA THR A 105 3.32 -2.19 16.73
C THR A 105 4.03 -2.49 18.04
N ALA A 106 5.34 -2.77 18.01
CA ALA A 106 6.14 -2.99 19.21
C ALA A 106 6.14 -1.77 20.14
N ALA A 107 6.28 -0.56 19.58
CA ALA A 107 6.20 0.68 20.35
C ALA A 107 4.83 0.87 21.01
N PHE A 108 3.73 0.60 20.29
CA PHE A 108 2.38 0.64 20.85
C PHE A 108 2.17 -0.36 21.97
N VAL A 109 2.66 -1.59 21.82
CA VAL A 109 2.58 -2.62 22.87
C VAL A 109 3.36 -2.19 24.11
N LEU A 110 4.58 -1.68 23.94
CA LEU A 110 5.38 -1.17 25.06
C LEU A 110 4.72 0.02 25.74
N ALA A 111 4.14 0.96 24.98
CA ALA A 111 3.42 2.11 25.52
C ALA A 111 2.15 1.69 26.27
N ALA A 112 1.42 0.69 25.76
CA ALA A 112 0.24 0.15 26.45
C ALA A 112 0.63 -0.52 27.76
N LEU A 113 1.70 -1.33 27.77
CA LEU A 113 2.22 -1.97 28.98
C LEU A 113 2.72 -0.93 29.99
N SER A 114 3.45 0.09 29.55
CA SER A 114 3.94 1.14 30.44
C SER A 114 2.80 1.95 31.05
N ALA A 115 1.76 2.27 30.27
CA ALA A 115 0.55 2.90 30.78
C ALA A 115 -0.20 1.99 31.77
N MET A 116 -0.26 0.68 31.50
CA MET A 116 -0.85 -0.30 32.41
C MET A 116 -0.10 -0.35 33.75
N VAL A 117 1.23 -0.28 33.74
CA VAL A 117 2.04 -0.28 34.98
C VAL A 117 1.92 1.05 35.73
N ALA A 118 1.99 2.18 35.01
CA ALA A 118 1.99 3.52 35.62
C ALA A 118 0.61 3.92 36.15
N TYR A 119 -0.44 3.60 35.40
CA TYR A 119 -1.80 4.04 35.72
C TYR A 119 -2.69 2.90 36.20
N GLY A 120 -2.33 1.63 35.98
CA GLY A 120 -3.17 0.46 36.24
C GLY A 120 -3.94 0.53 37.54
N ALA A 121 -3.24 0.73 38.66
CA ALA A 121 -3.85 0.79 39.99
C ALA A 121 -4.96 1.84 40.17
N GLN A 122 -5.01 2.85 39.29
CA GLN A 122 -5.96 3.96 39.34
C GLN A 122 -7.29 3.63 38.64
N TRP A 123 -7.25 2.88 37.54
CA TRP A 123 -8.43 2.56 36.72
C TRP A 123 -8.83 1.08 36.81
N THR A 124 -7.93 0.17 37.16
CA THR A 124 -8.26 -1.25 37.38
C THR A 124 -9.39 -1.48 38.38
N PRO A 125 -9.52 -0.77 39.53
CA PRO A 125 -10.67 -0.95 40.41
C PRO A 125 -11.98 -0.49 39.76
N ALA A 126 -11.97 0.62 39.00
CA ALA A 126 -13.16 1.08 38.29
C ALA A 126 -13.64 0.09 37.22
N PHE A 127 -12.70 -0.59 36.54
CA PHE A 127 -13.03 -1.69 35.64
C PHE A 127 -13.46 -2.97 36.38
N ALA A 128 -12.85 -3.25 37.53
CA ALA A 128 -13.23 -4.38 38.37
C ALA A 128 -14.64 -4.23 38.94
N ASP A 129 -15.11 -3.01 39.22
CA ASP A 129 -16.47 -2.71 39.67
C ASP A 129 -17.52 -2.84 38.55
N LEU A 130 -17.10 -2.68 37.29
CA LEU A 130 -17.93 -2.93 36.11
C LEU A 130 -18.03 -4.42 35.77
N TRP A 131 -17.01 -5.21 36.12
CA TRP A 131 -16.95 -6.64 35.86
C TRP A 131 -18.13 -7.46 36.44
N PRO A 132 -18.53 -7.30 37.72
CA PRO A 132 -19.69 -8.00 38.27
C PRO A 132 -21.03 -7.49 37.72
N GLN A 133 -21.04 -6.35 37.01
CA GLN A 133 -22.20 -5.80 36.31
C GLN A 133 -22.29 -6.28 34.86
N LEU A 134 -21.32 -7.04 34.36
CA LEU A 134 -21.46 -7.71 33.06
C LEU A 134 -22.62 -8.70 33.16
N SER A 135 -23.68 -8.42 32.40
CA SER A 135 -24.75 -9.38 32.23
C SER A 135 -24.19 -10.66 31.59
N PRO A 136 -24.76 -11.84 31.88
CA PRO A 136 -24.34 -13.08 31.24
C PRO A 136 -24.36 -13.00 29.71
N ALA A 137 -25.29 -12.23 29.14
CA ALA A 137 -25.31 -11.95 27.70
C ALA A 137 -24.07 -11.20 27.20
N SER A 138 -23.56 -10.23 27.95
CA SER A 138 -22.33 -9.50 27.58
C SER A 138 -21.07 -10.36 27.67
N ALA A 139 -21.02 -11.30 28.62
CA ALA A 139 -19.93 -12.27 28.74
C ALA A 139 -19.93 -13.25 27.55
N ASP A 140 -21.11 -13.70 27.09
CA ASP A 140 -21.25 -14.55 25.91
C ASP A 140 -20.73 -13.85 24.63
N TRP A 141 -21.09 -12.58 24.43
CA TRP A 141 -20.59 -11.79 23.29
C TRP A 141 -19.09 -11.55 23.35
N ALA A 142 -18.54 -11.26 24.54
CA ALA A 142 -17.09 -11.11 24.72
C ALA A 142 -16.35 -12.42 24.42
N GLY A 143 -16.89 -13.56 24.88
CA GLY A 143 -16.35 -14.89 24.58
C GLY A 143 -16.38 -15.19 23.08
N LEU A 144 -17.49 -14.87 22.40
CA LEU A 144 -17.63 -15.04 20.96
C LEU A 144 -16.61 -14.19 20.18
N LEU A 145 -16.42 -12.93 20.59
CA LEU A 145 -15.42 -12.04 19.99
C LEU A 145 -14.01 -12.58 20.18
N ILE A 146 -13.65 -13.00 21.40
CA ILE A 146 -12.34 -13.59 21.71
C ILE A 146 -12.14 -14.86 20.90
N GLY A 147 -13.15 -15.73 20.82
CA GLY A 147 -13.10 -16.96 20.03
C GLY A 147 -12.90 -16.68 18.54
N CYS A 148 -13.65 -15.74 17.98
CA CYS A 148 -13.52 -15.32 16.58
C CYS A 148 -12.12 -14.76 16.30
N LEU A 149 -11.60 -13.92 17.19
CA LEU A 149 -10.29 -13.31 17.06
C LEU A 149 -9.17 -14.36 17.16
N ALA A 150 -9.29 -15.32 18.09
CA ALA A 150 -8.36 -16.43 18.23
C ALA A 150 -8.34 -17.33 16.99
N VAL A 151 -9.50 -17.69 16.44
CA VAL A 151 -9.61 -18.47 15.20
C VAL A 151 -9.00 -17.71 14.03
N SER A 152 -9.27 -16.41 13.91
CA SER A 152 -8.71 -15.55 12.86
C SER A 152 -7.18 -15.50 12.94
N LEU A 153 -6.62 -15.31 14.15
CA LEU A 153 -5.16 -15.32 14.36
C LEU A 153 -4.54 -16.69 14.07
N ALA A 154 -5.19 -17.78 14.48
CA ALA A 154 -4.73 -19.14 14.19
C ALA A 154 -4.71 -19.41 12.69
N TRP A 155 -5.77 -19.01 11.97
CA TRP A 155 -5.85 -19.15 10.52
C TRP A 155 -4.76 -18.35 9.80
N GLN A 156 -4.56 -17.10 10.20
CA GLN A 156 -3.48 -16.26 9.65
C GLN A 156 -2.10 -16.88 9.93
N GLY A 157 -1.90 -17.50 11.10
CA GLY A 157 -0.69 -18.24 11.44
C GLY A 157 -0.46 -19.43 10.52
N VAL A 158 -1.49 -20.25 10.30
CA VAL A 158 -1.44 -21.42 9.41
C VAL A 158 -1.14 -21.00 7.96
N VAL A 159 -1.79 -19.95 7.45
CA VAL A 159 -1.52 -19.41 6.10
C VAL A 159 -0.06 -18.93 5.96
N ARG A 160 0.49 -18.30 7.00
CA ARG A 160 1.90 -17.87 7.01
C ARG A 160 2.85 -19.06 7.01
N LEU A 161 2.56 -20.11 7.78
CA LEU A 161 3.35 -21.33 7.83
C LEU A 161 3.36 -22.05 6.47
N MET A 162 2.19 -22.24 5.85
CA MET A 162 2.09 -22.88 4.52
C MET A 162 2.85 -22.09 3.44
N ARG A 163 2.82 -20.76 3.48
CA ARG A 163 3.61 -19.93 2.55
C ARG A 163 5.12 -20.05 2.75
N GLN A 164 5.59 -20.33 3.97
CA GLN A 164 7.02 -20.54 4.23
C GLN A 164 7.50 -21.90 3.70
N GLU A 165 6.68 -22.95 3.80
CA GLU A 165 7.02 -24.28 3.27
C GLU A 165 7.14 -24.28 1.73
N SER A 166 6.28 -23.55 1.02
CA SER A 166 6.36 -23.39 -0.44
C SER A 166 7.60 -22.62 -0.92
N GLY A 167 8.18 -21.77 -0.05
CA GLY A 167 9.41 -21.02 -0.37
C GLY A 167 10.70 -21.80 -0.14
N GLY A 168 10.66 -22.86 0.70
CA GLY A 168 11.85 -23.66 1.03
C GLY A 168 12.19 -24.75 0.01
N THR A 169 11.21 -25.20 -0.78
CA THR A 169 11.39 -26.32 -1.73
C THR A 169 12.03 -25.93 -3.07
N LEU A 170 12.14 -24.63 -3.38
CA LEU A 170 12.79 -24.13 -4.61
C LEU A 170 14.27 -23.75 -4.42
N GLY A 171 14.85 -23.95 -3.24
CA GLY A 171 16.25 -23.60 -2.93
C GLY A 171 17.27 -24.76 -3.00
N LEU A 172 16.87 -25.96 -3.42
CA LEU A 172 17.73 -27.16 -3.45
C LEU A 172 17.69 -27.92 -4.79
N ALA A 173 17.61 -27.22 -5.92
CA ALA A 173 17.79 -27.80 -7.24
C ALA A 173 18.76 -26.95 -8.08
#